data_AF-A0A7X7ZBG3-F1
#
_entry.id   AF-A0A7X7ZBG3-F1
#
_cell.length_a   1.000
_cell.length_b   1.000
_cell.length_c   1.000
_cell.angle_alpha   90.00
_cell.angle_beta   90.00
_cell.angle_gamma   90.00
#
_symmetry.space_group_name_H-M   'P 1'
#
loop_
_entity.id
_entity.type
_entity.pdbx_description
1 polymer ?
#
loop_
_entity_poly.entity_id
_entity_poly.type
_entity_poly.pdbx_seq_one_letter_code
_entity_poly.pdbx_strand_id
1 'polypeptide(L)'
;MQSLPLILFISLNTIVWLLTLLKQYRTEYFYFFVLLNVMDIVTLAGWMSFDFSSNVIMFFITTLILLSILPNIYKNAKRRHIYVAAALLITAVFHFFDLSHTTLWGIMILCVVIILIITRRIIVTSTYQGILNLMHLLLLFYYLTVVFKLFNTISGVDMGVFYFWFFQVMHLLTGLAFCFVNVNTKHFEIKLG
;
A
#
# COMPACT_ATOMS: atom_id res chain seq x y z
N MET A 1 -12.36 23.59 13.51
CA MET A 1 -12.42 24.08 12.11
C MET A 1 -11.18 23.58 11.39
N GLN A 2 -11.31 22.63 10.45
CA GLN A 2 -10.17 22.23 9.61
C GLN A 2 -9.82 23.40 8.68
N SER A 3 -8.53 23.68 8.51
CA SER A 3 -8.07 24.76 7.63
C SER A 3 -8.37 24.41 6.17
N LEU A 4 -8.95 25.35 5.41
CA LEU A 4 -9.17 25.25 3.95
C LEU A 4 -8.04 24.53 3.17
N PRO A 5 -6.73 24.80 3.42
CA PRO A 5 -5.64 24.09 2.74
C PRO A 5 -5.62 22.57 2.96
N LEU A 6 -6.03 22.09 4.14
CA LEU A 6 -6.09 20.66 4.44
C LEU A 6 -7.15 19.95 3.58
N ILE A 7 -8.33 20.57 3.44
CA ILE A 7 -9.43 20.02 2.64
C ILE A 7 -9.04 19.94 1.16
N LEU A 8 -8.42 21.00 0.63
CA LEU A 8 -7.91 21.02 -0.74
C LEU A 8 -6.86 19.93 -0.96
N PHE A 9 -5.93 19.78 -0.03
CA PHE A 9 -4.90 18.76 -0.11
C PHE A 9 -5.47 17.33 -0.14
N ILE A 10 -6.40 17.03 0.79
CA ILE A 10 -7.07 15.72 0.85
C ILE A 10 -7.81 15.44 -0.46
N SER A 11 -8.56 16.43 -0.97
CA SER A 11 -9.33 16.29 -2.22
C SER A 11 -8.44 16.01 -3.42
N LEU A 12 -7.32 16.73 -3.55
CA LEU A 12 -6.33 16.50 -4.60
C LEU A 12 -5.73 15.10 -4.50
N ASN A 13 -5.37 14.66 -3.30
CA ASN A 13 -4.82 13.33 -3.08
C ASN A 13 -5.82 12.25 -3.51
N THR A 14 -7.10 12.37 -3.11
CA THR A 14 -8.15 11.42 -3.52
C THR A 14 -8.31 11.37 -5.04
N ILE A 15 -8.34 12.53 -5.72
CA ILE A 15 -8.45 12.59 -7.18
C ILE A 15 -7.26 11.88 -7.84
N VAL A 16 -6.04 12.14 -7.36
CA VAL A 16 -4.83 11.50 -7.88
C VAL A 16 -4.93 9.98 -7.75
N TRP A 17 -5.31 9.46 -6.58
CA TRP A 17 -5.43 8.02 -6.36
C TRP A 17 -6.57 7.36 -7.14
N LEU A 18 -7.65 8.09 -7.44
CA LEU A 18 -8.68 7.62 -8.37
C LEU A 18 -8.15 7.54 -9.81
N LEU A 19 -7.33 8.51 -10.24
CA LEU A 19 -6.69 8.47 -11.56
C LEU A 19 -5.67 7.33 -11.68
N THR A 20 -4.91 7.03 -10.61
CA THR A 20 -4.02 5.86 -10.60
C THR A 20 -4.82 4.58 -10.80
N LEU A 21 -5.97 4.43 -10.13
CA LEU A 21 -6.85 3.28 -10.29
C LEU A 21 -7.28 3.08 -11.76
N LEU A 22 -7.70 4.15 -12.42
CA LEU A 22 -8.08 4.13 -13.84
C LEU A 22 -6.89 3.73 -14.72
N LYS A 23 -5.70 4.26 -14.45
CA LYS A 23 -4.48 3.94 -15.20
C LYS A 23 -4.06 2.48 -15.07
N GLN A 24 -4.33 1.88 -13.91
CA GLN A 24 -3.99 0.50 -13.57
C GLN A 24 -5.12 -0.48 -13.92
N TYR A 25 -6.18 -0.02 -14.58
CA TYR A 25 -7.26 -0.90 -15.01
C TYR A 25 -6.74 -2.01 -15.94
N ARG A 26 -7.16 -3.25 -15.68
CA ARG A 26 -6.74 -4.48 -16.39
C ARG A 26 -5.25 -4.84 -16.29
N THR A 27 -4.53 -4.31 -15.32
CA THR A 27 -3.14 -4.71 -15.04
C THR A 27 -3.09 -5.78 -13.96
N GLU A 28 -1.95 -6.47 -13.83
CA GLU A 28 -1.73 -7.40 -12.72
C GLU A 28 -1.76 -6.73 -11.34
N TYR A 29 -1.55 -5.41 -11.27
CA TYR A 29 -1.59 -4.60 -10.05
C TYR A 29 -2.95 -3.93 -9.81
N PHE A 30 -3.96 -4.18 -10.64
CA PHE A 30 -5.26 -3.51 -10.48
C PHE A 30 -5.84 -3.68 -9.07
N TYR A 31 -5.95 -4.93 -8.58
CA TYR A 31 -6.50 -5.20 -7.24
C TYR A 31 -5.66 -4.60 -6.12
N PHE A 32 -4.35 -4.51 -6.31
CA PHE A 32 -3.45 -3.84 -5.39
C PHE A 32 -3.83 -2.34 -5.25
N PHE A 33 -4.03 -1.64 -6.38
CA PHE A 33 -4.44 -0.22 -6.36
C PHE A 33 -5.88 -0.02 -5.87
N VAL A 34 -6.79 -0.96 -6.13
CA VAL A 34 -8.14 -0.95 -5.54
C VAL A 34 -8.04 -0.99 -4.02
N LEU A 35 -7.28 -1.93 -3.46
CA LEU A 35 -7.15 -2.11 -2.01
C LEU A 35 -6.51 -0.88 -1.34
N LEU A 36 -5.50 -0.27 -1.99
CA LEU A 36 -4.92 0.99 -1.50
C LEU A 36 -5.95 2.12 -1.44
N ASN A 37 -6.74 2.32 -2.50
CA ASN A 37 -7.74 3.38 -2.55
C ASN A 37 -8.87 3.19 -1.52
N VAL A 38 -9.27 1.94 -1.31
CA VAL A 38 -10.37 1.60 -0.39
C VAL A 38 -9.90 1.58 1.07
N MET A 39 -8.58 1.48 1.32
CA MET A 39 -8.01 1.39 2.66
C MET A 39 -8.46 2.52 3.58
N ASP A 40 -8.32 3.77 3.14
CA ASP A 40 -8.66 4.93 3.96
C ASP A 40 -10.16 5.00 4.23
N ILE A 41 -10.99 4.71 3.22
CA ILE A 41 -12.46 4.72 3.32
C ILE A 41 -12.94 3.65 4.29
N VAL A 42 -12.42 2.41 4.18
CA VAL A 42 -12.83 1.30 5.05
C VAL A 42 -12.32 1.49 6.47
N THR A 43 -11.11 2.05 6.63
CA THR A 43 -10.58 2.37 7.96
C THR A 43 -11.44 3.42 8.65
N LEU A 44 -11.81 4.49 7.93
CA LEU A 44 -12.67 5.55 8.47
C LEU A 44 -14.09 5.05 8.76
N ALA A 45 -14.70 4.31 7.83
CA ALA A 45 -16.03 3.75 8.01
C ALA A 45 -16.08 2.74 9.17
N GLY A 46 -15.05 1.91 9.29
CA GLY A 46 -14.95 0.92 10.37
C GLY A 46 -14.75 1.56 11.74
N TRP A 47 -13.91 2.60 11.83
CA TRP A 47 -13.73 3.38 13.04
C TRP A 47 -15.04 4.08 13.45
N MET A 48 -15.73 4.74 12.52
CA MET A 48 -16.97 5.47 12.83
C MET A 48 -18.17 4.58 13.15
N SER A 49 -18.27 3.40 12.50
CA SER A 49 -19.49 2.58 12.58
C SER A 49 -19.41 1.46 13.63
N PHE A 50 -18.20 0.98 13.92
CA PHE A 50 -18.00 -0.23 14.74
C PHE A 50 -16.99 -0.03 15.89
N ASP A 51 -16.46 1.19 16.07
CA ASP A 51 -15.41 1.51 17.05
C ASP A 51 -14.19 0.59 16.95
N PHE A 52 -13.94 0.08 15.74
CA PHE A 52 -12.77 -0.75 15.50
C PHE A 52 -11.52 0.11 15.53
N SER A 53 -10.48 -0.41 16.19
CA SER A 53 -9.14 0.18 16.13
C SER A 53 -8.70 0.27 14.67
N SER A 54 -8.35 1.48 14.23
CA SER A 54 -7.87 1.75 12.87
C SER A 54 -6.71 0.84 12.47
N ASN A 55 -5.86 0.45 13.43
CA ASN A 55 -4.73 -0.43 13.20
C ASN A 55 -5.15 -1.85 12.80
N VAL A 56 -6.23 -2.37 13.38
CA VAL A 56 -6.75 -3.72 13.04
C VAL A 56 -7.25 -3.75 11.60
N ILE A 57 -7.99 -2.71 11.19
CA ILE A 57 -8.48 -2.58 9.81
C ILE A 57 -7.32 -2.40 8.84
N MET A 58 -6.35 -1.55 9.18
CA MET A 58 -5.13 -1.38 8.37
C MET A 58 -4.35 -2.69 8.25
N PHE A 59 -4.26 -3.49 9.30
CA PHE A 59 -3.61 -4.79 9.27
C PHE A 59 -4.34 -5.77 8.33
N PHE A 60 -5.68 -5.80 8.37
CA PHE A 60 -6.51 -6.59 7.46
C PHE A 60 -6.25 -6.21 6.00
N ILE A 61 -6.33 -4.91 5.69
CA ILE A 61 -6.19 -4.42 4.32
C ILE A 61 -4.75 -4.62 3.83
N THR A 62 -3.75 -4.39 4.68
CA THR A 62 -2.34 -4.65 4.34
C THR A 62 -2.09 -6.13 4.04
N THR A 63 -2.76 -7.04 4.76
CA THR A 63 -2.71 -8.48 4.48
C THR A 63 -3.32 -8.79 3.12
N LEU A 64 -4.46 -8.20 2.78
CA LEU A 64 -5.08 -8.36 1.46
C LEU A 64 -4.19 -7.81 0.34
N ILE A 65 -3.53 -6.68 0.58
CA ILE A 65 -2.57 -6.07 -0.35
C ILE A 65 -1.42 -7.03 -0.62
N LEU A 66 -0.80 -7.60 0.41
CA LEU A 66 0.26 -8.59 0.26
C LEU A 66 -0.20 -9.77 -0.61
N LEU A 67 -1.40 -10.30 -0.33
CA LEU A 67 -1.99 -11.41 -1.07
C LEU A 67 -2.28 -11.05 -2.54
N SER A 68 -2.60 -9.79 -2.83
CA SER A 68 -2.88 -9.31 -4.20
C SER A 68 -1.66 -9.29 -5.11
N ILE A 69 -0.45 -9.11 -4.55
CA ILE A 69 0.81 -9.06 -5.32
C ILE A 69 1.35 -10.47 -5.63
N LEU A 70 0.86 -11.50 -4.92
CA LEU A 70 1.34 -12.86 -5.09
C LEU A 70 0.75 -13.51 -6.37
N PRO A 71 1.60 -13.90 -7.35
CA PRO A 71 1.19 -14.16 -8.73
C PRO A 71 0.22 -15.34 -8.93
N ASN A 72 0.03 -16.20 -7.92
CA ASN A 72 -0.81 -17.40 -7.99
C ASN A 72 -2.01 -17.40 -7.02
N ILE A 73 -2.12 -16.39 -6.15
CA ILE A 73 -3.09 -16.37 -5.05
C ILE A 73 -4.39 -15.71 -5.52
N TYR A 74 -4.28 -14.53 -6.13
CA TYR A 74 -5.45 -13.74 -6.53
C TYR A 74 -6.01 -14.09 -7.93
N LYS A 75 -5.26 -14.83 -8.75
CA LYS A 75 -5.70 -15.26 -10.10
C LYS A 75 -6.74 -16.39 -10.06
N ASN A 76 -6.79 -17.17 -8.98
CA ASN A 76 -7.76 -18.27 -8.84
C ASN A 76 -8.95 -17.83 -7.97
N ALA A 77 -10.11 -17.59 -8.60
CA ALA A 77 -11.31 -17.12 -7.93
C ALA A 77 -11.75 -17.99 -6.74
N LYS A 78 -11.58 -19.32 -6.83
CA LYS A 78 -11.95 -20.25 -5.74
C LYS A 78 -11.05 -20.07 -4.52
N ARG A 79 -9.75 -19.82 -4.72
CA ARG A 79 -8.78 -19.64 -3.63
C ARG A 79 -8.87 -18.24 -3.02
N ARG A 80 -9.26 -17.23 -3.80
CA ARG A 80 -9.42 -15.84 -3.33
C ARG A 80 -10.30 -15.74 -2.08
N HIS A 81 -11.45 -16.43 -2.06
CA HIS A 81 -12.35 -16.40 -0.91
C HIS A 81 -11.73 -17.01 0.35
N ILE A 82 -10.93 -18.08 0.20
CA ILE A 82 -10.20 -18.72 1.29
C ILE A 82 -9.19 -17.74 1.89
N TYR A 83 -8.47 -16.99 1.05
CA TYR A 83 -7.49 -16.02 1.52
C TYR A 83 -8.13 -14.80 2.18
N VAL A 84 -9.25 -14.31 1.66
CA VAL A 84 -10.02 -13.23 2.31
C VAL A 84 -10.56 -13.71 3.67
N ALA A 85 -11.10 -14.93 3.73
CA ALA A 85 -11.56 -15.52 4.99
C ALA A 85 -10.42 -15.72 5.99
N ALA A 86 -9.25 -16.17 5.54
CA ALA A 86 -8.06 -16.30 6.38
C ALA A 86 -7.58 -14.94 6.90
N ALA A 87 -7.53 -13.91 6.04
CA ALA A 87 -7.19 -12.55 6.45
C ALA A 87 -8.18 -12.02 7.50
N LEU A 88 -9.49 -12.23 7.29
CA LEU A 88 -10.53 -11.85 8.25
C LEU A 88 -10.36 -12.56 9.59
N LEU A 89 -10.10 -13.87 9.56
CA LEU A 89 -9.92 -14.67 10.77
C LEU A 89 -8.70 -14.22 11.56
N ILE A 90 -7.56 -14.00 10.90
CA ILE A 90 -6.35 -13.46 11.55
C ILE A 90 -6.66 -12.10 12.19
N THR A 91 -7.36 -11.20 11.48
CA THR A 91 -7.67 -9.88 12.02
C THR A 91 -8.68 -9.90 13.16
N ALA A 92 -9.63 -10.84 13.14
CA ALA A 92 -10.54 -11.04 14.25
C ALA A 92 -9.77 -11.47 15.50
N VAL A 93 -8.78 -12.36 15.39
CA VAL A 93 -7.90 -12.74 16.50
C VAL A 93 -7.19 -11.51 17.07
N PHE A 94 -6.53 -10.70 16.24
CA PHE A 94 -5.86 -9.49 16.73
C PHE A 94 -6.80 -8.49 17.41
N HIS A 95 -8.06 -8.40 16.96
CA HIS A 95 -9.07 -7.56 17.60
C HIS A 95 -9.50 -8.11 18.97
N PHE A 96 -9.86 -9.38 19.05
CA PHE A 96 -10.38 -9.99 20.28
C PHE A 96 -9.34 -10.07 21.41
N PHE A 97 -8.05 -10.15 21.08
CA PHE A 97 -6.96 -10.18 22.07
C PHE A 97 -6.39 -8.79 22.42
N ASP A 98 -7.02 -7.69 21.98
CA ASP A 98 -6.61 -6.30 22.22
C ASP A 98 -5.11 -6.03 21.95
N LEU A 99 -4.62 -6.59 20.85
CA LEU A 99 -3.21 -6.59 20.50
C LEU A 99 -2.79 -5.32 19.75
N SER A 100 -3.44 -4.18 20.02
CA SER A 100 -3.37 -2.95 19.23
C SER A 100 -1.96 -2.41 19.00
N HIS A 101 -1.07 -2.42 19.99
CA HIS A 101 0.34 -2.03 19.79
C HIS A 101 1.12 -3.03 18.92
N THR A 102 0.86 -4.33 19.06
CA THR A 102 1.51 -5.35 18.24
C THR A 102 1.02 -5.34 16.79
N THR A 103 -0.21 -4.85 16.54
CA THR A 103 -0.72 -4.72 15.17
C THR A 103 0.09 -3.73 14.35
N LEU A 104 0.61 -2.63 14.93
CA LEU A 104 1.47 -1.69 14.21
C LEU A 104 2.79 -2.34 13.76
N TRP A 105 3.43 -3.11 14.65
CA TRP A 105 4.61 -3.92 14.30
C TRP A 105 4.27 -4.96 13.24
N GLY A 106 3.11 -5.61 13.34
CA GLY A 106 2.60 -6.54 12.33
C GLY A 106 2.43 -5.90 10.95
N ILE A 107 1.82 -4.71 10.87
CA ILE A 107 1.68 -3.94 9.62
C ILE A 107 3.08 -3.64 9.06
N MET A 108 4.02 -3.19 9.90
CA MET A 108 5.37 -2.90 9.45
C MET A 108 6.07 -4.14 8.87
N ILE A 109 5.95 -5.30 9.52
CA ILE A 109 6.48 -6.57 9.01
C ILE A 109 5.86 -6.92 7.66
N LEU A 110 4.53 -6.80 7.51
CA LEU A 110 3.86 -7.04 6.23
C LEU A 110 4.35 -6.11 5.12
N CYS A 111 4.54 -4.82 5.42
CA CYS A 111 5.11 -3.86 4.47
C CYS A 111 6.54 -4.21 4.07
N VAL A 112 7.38 -4.67 5.01
CA VAL A 112 8.73 -5.16 4.71
C VAL A 112 8.69 -6.40 3.82
N VAL A 113 7.78 -7.34 4.05
CA VAL A 113 7.59 -8.50 3.17
C VAL A 113 7.18 -8.06 1.76
N ILE A 114 6.28 -7.08 1.64
CA ILE A 114 5.90 -6.50 0.34
C ILE A 114 7.11 -5.90 -0.38
N ILE A 115 7.95 -5.13 0.33
CA ILE A 115 9.21 -4.58 -0.19
C ILE A 115 10.12 -5.70 -0.72
N LEU A 116 10.32 -6.77 0.04
CA LEU A 116 11.16 -7.90 -0.38
C LEU A 116 10.63 -8.56 -1.65
N ILE A 117 9.31 -8.74 -1.77
CA ILE A 117 8.67 -9.31 -2.97
C ILE A 117 8.89 -8.40 -4.19
N ILE A 118 8.70 -7.08 -4.03
CA ILE A 118 8.90 -6.10 -5.10
C ILE A 118 10.37 -6.05 -5.52
N THR A 119 11.30 -5.97 -4.57
CA THR A 119 12.74 -5.98 -4.82
C THR A 119 13.18 -7.23 -5.54
N ARG A 120 12.72 -8.41 -5.10
CA ARG A 120 12.98 -9.68 -5.80
C ARG A 120 12.49 -9.61 -7.24
N ARG A 121 11.29 -9.06 -7.48
CA ARG A 121 10.75 -8.91 -8.83
C ARG A 121 11.63 -7.98 -9.68
N ILE A 122 12.06 -6.83 -9.15
CA ILE A 122 12.98 -5.91 -9.84
C ILE A 122 14.28 -6.61 -10.22
N ILE A 123 14.90 -7.34 -9.29
CA ILE A 123 16.15 -8.07 -9.53
C ILE A 123 15.95 -9.11 -10.63
N VAL A 124 14.91 -9.94 -10.52
CA VAL A 124 14.63 -10.99 -11.52
C VAL A 124 14.38 -10.39 -12.91
N THR A 125 13.55 -9.35 -13.03
CA THR A 125 13.30 -8.70 -14.32
C THR A 125 14.58 -8.05 -14.88
N SER A 126 15.37 -7.39 -14.03
CA SER A 126 16.61 -6.72 -14.46
C SER A 126 17.69 -7.72 -14.91
N THR A 127 17.88 -8.81 -14.16
CA THR A 127 18.92 -9.80 -14.45
C THR A 127 18.56 -10.74 -15.60
N TYR A 128 17.33 -11.25 -15.64
CA TYR A 128 16.94 -12.26 -16.64
C TYR A 128 16.39 -11.66 -17.93
N GLN A 129 15.74 -10.49 -17.86
CA GLN A 129 15.11 -9.86 -19.03
C GLN A 129 15.86 -8.61 -19.49
N GLY A 130 16.89 -8.17 -18.75
CA GLY A 130 17.61 -6.93 -19.06
C GLY A 130 16.70 -5.70 -19.00
N ILE A 131 15.58 -5.77 -18.27
CA ILE A 131 14.56 -4.72 -18.26
C ILE A 131 14.31 -4.25 -16.83
N LEU A 132 14.38 -2.95 -16.64
CA LEU A 132 14.00 -2.27 -15.42
C LEU A 132 12.67 -1.55 -15.61
N ASN A 133 11.68 -1.99 -14.83
CA ASN A 133 10.33 -1.46 -14.91
C ASN A 133 10.16 -0.32 -13.90
N LEU A 134 9.86 0.88 -14.40
CA LEU A 134 9.67 2.08 -13.58
C LEU A 134 8.55 1.91 -12.55
N MET A 135 7.50 1.15 -12.88
CA MET A 135 6.39 0.88 -11.99
C MET A 135 6.84 0.17 -10.71
N HIS A 136 7.67 -0.86 -10.85
CA HIS A 136 8.17 -1.62 -9.70
C HIS A 136 9.06 -0.76 -8.81
N LEU A 137 9.87 0.12 -9.40
CA LEU A 137 10.67 1.08 -8.64
C LEU A 137 9.81 2.08 -7.88
N LEU A 138 8.80 2.67 -8.54
CA LEU A 138 7.87 3.58 -7.87
C LEU A 138 7.13 2.89 -6.71
N LEU A 139 6.72 1.63 -6.89
CA LEU A 139 6.11 0.82 -5.83
C LEU A 139 7.09 0.57 -4.66
N LEU A 140 8.35 0.29 -4.96
CA LEU A 140 9.39 0.14 -3.94
C LEU A 140 9.55 1.42 -3.12
N PHE A 141 9.69 2.57 -3.79
CA PHE A 141 9.79 3.88 -3.12
C PHE A 141 8.55 4.20 -2.29
N TYR A 142 7.35 3.91 -2.83
CA TYR A 142 6.10 4.07 -2.10
C TYR A 142 6.07 3.24 -0.80
N TYR A 143 6.45 1.96 -0.84
CA TYR A 143 6.46 1.16 0.39
C TYR A 143 7.56 1.55 1.37
N LEU A 144 8.70 2.03 0.88
CA LEU A 144 9.73 2.58 1.76
C LEU A 144 9.19 3.80 2.53
N THR A 145 8.46 4.71 1.90
CA THR A 145 7.86 5.85 2.61
C THR A 145 6.80 5.40 3.63
N VAL A 146 6.01 4.37 3.32
CA VAL A 146 5.06 3.75 4.27
C VAL A 146 5.79 3.16 5.48
N VAL A 147 6.87 2.40 5.26
CA VAL A 147 7.67 1.82 6.36
C VAL A 147 8.30 2.90 7.22
N PHE A 148 8.87 3.94 6.62
CA PHE A 148 9.43 5.07 7.39
C PHE A 148 8.36 5.81 8.19
N LYS A 149 7.16 5.99 7.64
CA LYS A 149 6.03 6.59 8.36
C LYS A 149 5.61 5.73 9.56
N LEU A 150 5.51 4.42 9.38
CA LEU A 150 5.18 3.48 10.45
C LEU A 150 6.26 3.46 11.53
N PHE A 151 7.53 3.41 11.14
CA PHE A 151 8.66 3.48 12.06
C PHE A 151 8.62 4.77 12.89
N ASN A 152 8.43 5.92 12.24
CA ASN A 152 8.30 7.21 12.93
C ASN A 152 7.14 7.24 13.93
N THR A 153 6.02 6.61 13.58
CA THR A 153 4.85 6.50 14.46
C THR A 153 5.14 5.60 15.67
N ILE A 154 5.83 4.47 15.46
CA ILE A 154 6.19 3.52 16.52
C ILE A 154 7.26 4.11 17.46
N SER A 155 8.23 4.83 16.92
CA SER A 155 9.31 5.45 17.68
C SER A 155 8.88 6.70 18.45
N GLY A 156 7.66 7.20 18.24
CA GLY A 156 7.13 8.36 18.97
C GLY A 156 7.91 9.66 18.73
N VAL A 157 8.43 9.88 17.52
CA VAL A 157 9.27 11.05 17.22
C VAL A 157 8.45 12.35 17.29
N ASP A 158 8.84 13.27 18.16
CA ASP A 158 8.11 14.52 18.50
C ASP A 158 7.88 15.50 17.33
N MET A 159 8.65 15.40 16.23
CA MET A 159 8.44 16.22 15.02
C MET A 159 7.25 15.74 14.15
N GLY A 160 6.20 15.20 14.78
CA GLY A 160 5.08 14.52 14.10
C GLY A 160 4.43 15.35 12.99
N VAL A 161 4.35 16.67 13.14
CA VAL A 161 3.72 17.56 12.14
C VAL A 161 4.55 17.68 10.86
N PHE A 162 5.87 17.86 10.97
CA PHE A 162 6.74 17.99 9.80
C PHE A 162 6.77 16.68 9.01
N TYR A 163 6.98 15.55 9.71
CA TYR A 163 7.00 14.23 9.07
C TYR A 163 5.64 13.89 8.45
N PHE A 164 4.52 14.25 9.09
CA PHE A 164 3.20 14.09 8.51
C PHE A 164 3.10 14.78 7.14
N TRP A 165 3.41 16.07 7.05
CA TRP A 165 3.35 16.81 5.79
C TRP A 165 4.33 16.28 4.75
N PHE A 166 5.56 15.96 5.15
CA PHE A 166 6.57 15.39 4.27
C PHE A 166 6.08 14.08 3.62
N PHE A 167 5.59 13.13 4.43
CA PHE A 167 5.07 11.87 3.90
C PHE A 167 3.84 12.06 3.04
N GLN A 168 2.96 13.01 3.37
CA GLN A 168 1.78 13.29 2.55
C GLN A 168 2.16 13.86 1.18
N VAL A 169 3.13 14.77 1.10
CA VAL A 169 3.64 15.28 -0.17
C VAL A 169 4.29 14.17 -0.99
N MET A 170 5.12 13.33 -0.37
CA MET A 170 5.72 12.17 -1.06
C MET A 170 4.67 11.18 -1.56
N HIS A 171 3.59 10.99 -0.80
CA HIS A 171 2.48 10.13 -1.16
C HIS A 171 1.70 10.70 -2.38
N LEU A 172 1.48 12.01 -2.41
CA LEU A 172 0.87 12.69 -3.55
C LEU A 172 1.75 12.61 -4.81
N LEU A 173 3.06 12.86 -4.68
CA LEU A 173 4.01 12.79 -5.79
C LEU A 173 4.12 11.37 -6.37
N THR A 174 4.15 10.35 -5.51
CA THR A 174 4.13 8.95 -5.95
C THR A 174 2.81 8.58 -6.62
N GLY A 175 1.68 9.02 -6.07
CA GLY A 175 0.37 8.90 -6.72
C GLY A 175 0.35 9.53 -8.12
N LEU A 176 0.85 10.77 -8.25
CA LEU A 176 0.94 11.45 -9.54
C LEU A 176 1.81 10.68 -10.55
N ALA A 177 2.95 10.13 -10.11
CA ALA A 177 3.79 9.31 -10.96
C ALA A 177 3.05 8.06 -11.49
N PHE A 178 2.25 7.41 -10.65
CA PHE A 178 1.44 6.25 -11.03
C PHE A 178 0.31 6.58 -12.02
N CYS A 179 -0.13 7.84 -12.12
CA CYS A 179 -1.08 8.25 -13.17
C CYS A 179 -0.47 8.15 -14.58
N PHE A 180 0.85 8.31 -14.69
CA PHE A 180 1.56 8.28 -15.97
C PHE A 180 2.24 6.94 -16.27
N VAL A 181 2.50 6.14 -15.24
CA VAL A 181 3.27 4.90 -15.33
C VAL A 181 2.41 3.68 -14.99
N ASN A 182 2.49 2.66 -15.83
CA ASN A 182 1.90 1.35 -15.61
C ASN A 182 2.97 0.27 -15.87
N VAL A 183 2.76 -0.93 -15.34
CA VAL A 183 3.61 -2.11 -15.49
C VAL A 183 3.96 -2.43 -16.95
N ASN A 184 3.14 -2.01 -17.92
CA ASN A 184 3.36 -2.28 -19.35
C ASN A 184 3.96 -1.10 -20.13
N THR A 185 4.18 0.08 -19.54
CA THR A 185 4.42 1.32 -20.34
C THR A 185 5.83 1.88 -20.30
N LYS A 186 6.58 1.70 -19.21
CA LYS A 186 7.89 2.37 -19.01
C LYS A 186 8.94 1.36 -18.55
N HIS A 187 9.59 0.79 -19.55
CA HIS A 187 10.67 -0.18 -19.42
C HIS A 187 11.97 0.48 -19.86
N PHE A 188 13.03 0.29 -19.09
CA PHE A 188 14.38 0.74 -19.43
C PHE A 188 15.25 -0.49 -19.64
N GLU A 189 15.91 -0.55 -20.80
CA GLU A 189 16.86 -1.62 -21.10
C GLU A 189 18.15 -1.39 -20.32
N ILE A 190 18.59 -2.42 -19.60
CA ILE A 190 19.88 -2.47 -18.93
C ILE A 190 20.81 -3.29 -19.82
N LYS A 191 21.85 -2.66 -20.36
CA LYS A 191 22.96 -3.40 -20.96
C LYS A 191 23.74 -4.07 -19.85
N LEU A 192 23.50 -5.37 -19.67
CA LEU A 192 24.36 -6.22 -18.85
C LEU A 192 25.64 -6.43 -19.65
N GLY A 193 26.71 -5.76 -19.25
CA GLY A 193 28.06 -5.96 -19.78
C GLY A 193 28.67 -7.26 -19.29
#